data_AF-A0A166GSP7-F1
#
_entry.id   AF-A0A166GSP7-F1
#
_cell.length_a   1.000
_cell.length_b   1.000
_cell.length_c   1.000
_cell.angle_alpha   90.00
_cell.angle_beta   90.00
_cell.angle_gamma   90.00
#
_symmetry.space_group_name_H-M   'P 1'
#
loop_
_entity.id
_entity.type
_entity.pdbx_description
1 polymer ?
#
loop_
_entity_poly.entity_id
_entity_poly.type
_entity_poly.pdbx_seq_one_letter_code
_entity_poly.pdbx_strand_id
1 'polypeptide(L)'
;MSLLETITKASANKTHLTSDSNYPIPLNADPILLGLKPQSKISSLLSKCDDGWEISKLDLQIIELGQKFVKALKRKLKNPSRFGKIEFLEMLEGFFGSCGEKIGVSVGEDDGVEKLIGKFGSLLGFDALVLVLEGCVVLEVWEVLESLIVFGFVTPLVSGNLVGNLIVKGRSELVCLFLKHVKDVQLGDFVSILKYFLSPSREVYGSMVSLRKDWEGEVLEAIERADVKGIGGKVRNLAKEAAVLLMVAYDGFSANELCLHYLIARKDLDEVMFLSCVSKLNGEELMSLIRYLGKWLRKYERFPQAYPCPKGSSVLGLKACNWVPTLANVVKCFGLVVDEHFSSMVLQSEFHEELRSLERVANSLSSEATVCSTVTNLVETLKPELKGTHFHWLMSSVIQMNL
;
A
#
# COMPACT_ATOMS: atom_id res chain seq x y z
N MET A 1 9.77 10.66 -39.60
CA MET A 1 9.73 10.44 -38.14
C MET A 1 9.91 8.96 -37.88
N SER A 2 10.84 8.59 -37.03
CA SER A 2 11.01 7.20 -36.59
C SER A 2 9.85 6.76 -35.69
N LEU A 3 9.56 5.45 -35.61
CA LEU A 3 8.56 4.91 -34.68
C LEU A 3 8.84 5.36 -33.24
N LEU A 4 10.12 5.46 -32.88
CA LEU A 4 10.56 5.95 -31.57
C LEU A 4 10.20 7.43 -31.38
N GLU A 5 10.40 8.29 -32.38
CA GLU A 5 10.02 9.71 -32.32
C GLU A 5 8.50 9.89 -32.24
N THR A 6 7.72 9.04 -32.92
CA THR A 6 6.26 9.06 -32.85
C THR A 6 5.74 8.60 -31.49
N ILE A 7 6.31 7.52 -30.92
CA ILE A 7 5.98 7.05 -29.57
C ILE A 7 6.40 8.08 -28.52
N THR A 8 7.57 8.71 -28.69
CA THR A 8 8.07 9.74 -27.77
C THR A 8 7.22 11.01 -27.84
N LYS A 9 6.72 11.39 -29.02
CA LYS A 9 5.75 12.50 -29.15
C LYS A 9 4.38 12.14 -28.57
N ALA A 10 3.90 10.92 -28.77
CA ALA A 10 2.63 10.47 -28.24
C ALA A 10 2.65 10.34 -26.71
N SER A 11 3.77 9.90 -26.11
CA SER A 11 3.93 9.83 -24.66
C SER A 11 4.19 11.20 -24.03
N ALA A 12 4.80 12.13 -24.76
CA ALA A 12 4.98 13.52 -24.33
C ALA A 12 3.66 14.32 -24.31
N ASN A 13 2.68 13.94 -25.14
CA ASN A 13 1.34 14.49 -25.09
C ASN A 13 0.51 13.79 -24.00
N LYS A 14 0.76 14.14 -22.74
CA LYS A 14 -0.19 13.90 -21.64
C LYS A 14 -1.41 14.83 -21.76
N THR A 15 -2.10 14.82 -22.90
CA THR A 15 -3.47 15.31 -22.93
C THR A 15 -4.30 14.36 -22.08
N HIS A 16 -4.93 14.90 -21.03
CA HIS A 16 -5.89 14.22 -20.19
C HIS A 16 -6.66 13.16 -20.98
N LEU A 17 -6.61 11.90 -20.53
CA LEU A 17 -7.55 10.87 -20.93
C LEU A 17 -8.95 11.38 -20.56
N THR A 18 -9.55 12.14 -21.45
CA THR A 18 -10.93 12.57 -21.35
C THR A 18 -11.82 11.34 -21.48
N SER A 19 -12.81 11.29 -20.61
CA SER A 19 -13.91 10.33 -20.40
C SER A 19 -14.69 9.81 -21.63
N ASP A 20 -14.23 10.06 -22.86
CA ASP A 20 -14.97 9.76 -24.10
C ASP A 20 -14.28 8.69 -24.98
N SER A 21 -13.47 7.79 -24.39
CA SER A 21 -12.98 6.63 -25.13
C SER A 21 -14.11 5.62 -25.34
N ASN A 22 -14.39 5.26 -26.59
CA ASN A 22 -15.34 4.18 -26.93
C ASN A 22 -14.88 2.78 -26.43
N TYR A 23 -13.63 2.66 -25.95
CA TYR A 23 -13.02 1.40 -25.53
C TYR A 23 -12.36 1.55 -24.15
N PRO A 24 -13.14 1.42 -23.05
CA PRO A 24 -12.68 1.67 -21.68
C PRO A 24 -11.98 0.47 -21.01
N ILE A 25 -11.77 -0.64 -21.73
CA ILE A 25 -11.13 -1.87 -21.21
C ILE A 25 -9.69 -1.94 -21.74
N PRO A 26 -8.68 -2.18 -20.88
CA PRO A 26 -7.33 -2.45 -21.34
C PRO A 26 -7.32 -3.76 -22.17
N LEU A 27 -7.09 -3.63 -23.48
CA LEU A 27 -7.01 -4.77 -24.39
C LEU A 27 -5.74 -5.59 -24.09
N ASN A 28 -5.89 -6.91 -24.02
CA ASN A 28 -4.81 -7.84 -23.72
C ASN A 28 -3.76 -7.86 -24.85
N ALA A 29 -2.54 -7.38 -24.57
CA ALA A 29 -1.46 -7.25 -25.56
C ALA A 29 -0.62 -8.54 -25.74
N ASP A 30 -0.82 -9.55 -24.88
CA ASP A 30 0.14 -10.64 -24.70
C ASP A 30 0.23 -11.68 -25.83
N PRO A 31 -0.76 -11.90 -26.72
CA PRO A 31 -0.56 -12.87 -27.82
C PRO A 31 0.30 -12.33 -28.97
N ILE A 32 0.37 -11.00 -29.15
CA ILE A 32 0.92 -10.41 -30.38
C ILE A 32 2.41 -10.05 -30.22
N LEU A 33 2.80 -9.54 -29.05
CA LEU A 33 4.19 -9.11 -28.80
C LEU A 33 5.18 -10.29 -28.80
N LEU A 34 4.73 -11.48 -28.39
CA LEU A 34 5.54 -12.71 -28.39
C LEU A 34 5.77 -13.31 -29.79
N GLY A 35 5.02 -12.87 -30.80
CA GLY A 35 5.12 -13.34 -32.19
C GLY A 35 5.96 -12.45 -33.13
N LEU A 36 6.38 -11.27 -32.67
CA LEU A 36 7.10 -10.30 -33.51
C LEU A 36 8.56 -10.71 -33.71
N LYS A 37 8.86 -11.37 -34.83
CA LYS A 37 10.24 -11.53 -35.30
C LYS A 37 10.72 -10.22 -35.96
N PRO A 38 11.94 -9.75 -35.69
CA PRO A 38 12.46 -8.53 -36.29
C PRO A 38 12.68 -8.75 -37.79
N GLN A 39 11.83 -8.18 -38.64
CA GLN A 39 12.08 -8.12 -40.08
C GLN A 39 12.95 -6.91 -40.41
N SER A 40 14.09 -7.16 -41.03
CA SER A 40 15.19 -6.21 -41.29
C SER A 40 14.93 -5.19 -42.40
N LYS A 41 13.67 -4.90 -42.77
CA LYS A 41 13.34 -3.87 -43.77
C LYS A 41 12.08 -3.10 -43.35
N ILE A 42 12.30 -1.93 -42.76
CA ILE A 42 11.27 -1.04 -42.19
C ILE A 42 10.45 -0.33 -43.29
N SER A 43 10.84 -0.38 -44.56
CA SER A 43 10.13 0.33 -45.64
C SER A 43 8.85 -0.34 -46.16
N SER A 44 8.53 -1.58 -45.78
CA SER A 44 7.33 -2.30 -46.27
C SER A 44 6.30 -2.63 -45.19
N LEU A 45 6.52 -2.23 -43.94
CA LEU A 45 5.58 -2.45 -42.83
C LEU A 45 4.57 -1.31 -42.66
N LEU A 46 4.87 -0.12 -43.18
CA LEU A 46 3.95 1.03 -43.16
C LEU A 46 2.83 0.92 -44.20
N SER A 47 2.92 0.01 -45.18
CA SER A 47 1.89 -0.26 -46.18
C SER A 47 0.99 -1.45 -45.85
N LYS A 48 1.03 -1.93 -44.59
CA LYS A 48 0.19 -3.04 -44.10
C LYS A 48 -0.54 -2.68 -42.79
N CYS A 49 -0.65 -1.40 -42.49
CA CYS A 49 -1.48 -0.89 -41.39
C CYS A 49 -2.78 -0.27 -41.95
N ASP A 50 -3.31 -0.86 -43.03
CA ASP A 50 -4.56 -0.41 -43.68
C ASP A 50 -5.79 -1.19 -43.24
N ASP A 51 -5.60 -2.35 -42.57
CA ASP A 51 -6.68 -3.03 -41.86
C ASP A 51 -6.50 -2.74 -40.37
N GLY A 52 -7.38 -1.91 -39.82
CA GLY A 52 -7.37 -1.51 -38.41
C GLY A 52 -7.35 -2.72 -37.47
N TRP A 53 -6.91 -2.50 -36.23
CA TRP A 53 -6.96 -3.53 -35.19
C TRP A 53 -8.42 -3.96 -34.99
N GLU A 54 -8.81 -5.11 -35.55
CA GLU A 54 -10.15 -5.65 -35.37
C GLU A 54 -10.30 -6.17 -33.94
N ILE A 55 -11.20 -5.53 -33.19
CA ILE A 55 -11.58 -5.98 -31.84
C ILE A 55 -12.30 -7.31 -31.97
N SER A 56 -11.93 -8.30 -31.15
CA SER A 56 -12.56 -9.61 -31.22
C SER A 56 -14.07 -9.50 -30.93
N LYS A 57 -14.87 -10.37 -31.54
CA LYS A 57 -16.31 -10.41 -31.31
C LYS A 57 -16.67 -10.63 -29.83
N LEU A 58 -15.79 -11.29 -29.07
CA LEU A 58 -15.95 -11.50 -27.63
C LEU A 58 -15.69 -10.20 -26.86
N ASP A 59 -14.58 -9.51 -27.15
CA ASP A 59 -14.25 -8.23 -26.51
C ASP A 59 -15.33 -7.18 -26.79
N LEU A 60 -15.86 -7.13 -28.01
CA LEU A 60 -16.94 -6.22 -28.38
C LEU A 60 -18.21 -6.48 -27.56
N GLN A 61 -18.56 -7.74 -27.30
CA GLN A 61 -19.69 -8.09 -26.43
C GLN A 61 -19.46 -7.66 -24.98
N ILE A 62 -18.25 -7.84 -24.45
CA ILE A 62 -17.91 -7.41 -23.08
C ILE A 62 -17.96 -5.89 -22.98
N ILE A 63 -17.44 -5.16 -23.98
CA ILE A 63 -17.48 -3.70 -24.03
C ILE A 63 -18.94 -3.20 -24.05
N GLU A 64 -19.80 -3.83 -24.86
CA GLU A 64 -21.23 -3.49 -24.89
C GLU A 64 -21.92 -3.74 -23.54
N LEU A 65 -21.60 -4.85 -22.86
CA LEU A 65 -22.09 -5.13 -21.50
C LEU A 65 -21.63 -4.05 -20.52
N GLY A 66 -20.36 -3.69 -20.54
CA GLY A 66 -19.78 -2.63 -19.71
C GLY A 66 -20.47 -1.28 -19.94
N GLN A 67 -20.67 -0.88 -21.19
CA GLN A 67 -21.36 0.37 -21.52
C GLN A 67 -22.83 0.38 -21.06
N LYS A 68 -23.55 -0.75 -21.19
CA LYS A 68 -24.92 -0.89 -20.67
C LYS A 68 -24.96 -0.77 -19.15
N PHE A 69 -24.04 -1.45 -18.47
CA PHE A 69 -23.89 -1.40 -17.03
C PHE A 69 -23.60 0.03 -16.54
N VAL A 70 -22.59 0.70 -17.11
CA VAL A 70 -22.25 2.11 -16.81
C VAL A 70 -23.45 3.03 -16.96
N LYS A 71 -24.19 2.92 -18.09
CA LYS A 71 -25.39 3.75 -18.33
C LYS A 71 -26.49 3.48 -17.31
N ALA A 72 -26.70 2.22 -16.91
CA ALA A 72 -27.70 1.84 -15.92
C ALA A 72 -27.31 2.35 -14.52
N LEU A 73 -26.08 2.07 -14.08
CA LEU A 73 -25.58 2.46 -12.77
C LEU A 73 -25.55 3.98 -12.60
N LYS A 74 -25.03 4.71 -13.60
CA LYS A 74 -25.03 6.18 -13.59
C LYS A 74 -26.42 6.78 -13.48
N ARG A 75 -27.44 6.14 -14.07
CA ARG A 75 -28.84 6.61 -13.94
C ARG A 75 -29.39 6.38 -12.53
N LYS A 76 -29.05 5.26 -11.91
CA LYS A 76 -29.51 4.90 -10.56
C LYS A 76 -28.83 5.76 -9.48
N LEU A 77 -27.52 6.00 -9.60
CA LEU A 77 -26.75 6.83 -8.66
C LEU A 77 -27.18 8.30 -8.63
N LYS A 78 -27.85 8.82 -9.67
CA LYS A 78 -28.43 10.16 -9.64
C LYS A 78 -29.51 10.35 -8.56
N ASN A 79 -30.17 9.27 -8.12
CA ASN A 79 -31.20 9.31 -7.09
C ASN A 79 -30.96 8.21 -6.04
N PRO A 80 -29.99 8.41 -5.12
CA PRO A 80 -29.59 7.37 -4.16
C PRO A 80 -30.71 6.94 -3.23
N SER A 81 -31.70 7.81 -2.95
CA SER A 81 -32.82 7.49 -2.04
C SER A 81 -33.73 6.36 -2.54
N ARG A 82 -33.69 6.04 -3.84
CA ARG A 82 -34.47 4.95 -4.45
C ARG A 82 -33.61 3.79 -4.92
N PHE A 83 -32.30 3.83 -4.65
CA PHE A 83 -31.34 2.83 -5.08
C PHE A 83 -30.62 2.29 -3.84
N GLY A 84 -30.95 1.06 -3.44
CA GLY A 84 -30.46 0.47 -2.20
C GLY A 84 -29.22 -0.42 -2.39
N LYS A 85 -28.60 -0.81 -1.27
CA LYS A 85 -27.45 -1.74 -1.22
C LYS A 85 -27.74 -3.07 -1.95
N ILE A 86 -28.93 -3.65 -1.74
CA ILE A 86 -29.33 -4.92 -2.37
C ILE A 86 -29.38 -4.79 -3.89
N GLU A 87 -30.07 -3.77 -4.41
CA GLU A 87 -30.21 -3.54 -5.85
C GLU A 87 -28.84 -3.26 -6.52
N PHE A 88 -27.93 -2.59 -5.82
CA PHE A 88 -26.56 -2.37 -6.30
C PHE A 88 -25.76 -3.68 -6.40
N LEU A 89 -25.85 -4.53 -5.38
CA LEU A 89 -25.19 -5.83 -5.38
C LEU A 89 -25.74 -6.75 -6.48
N GLU A 90 -27.06 -6.83 -6.62
CA GLU A 90 -27.72 -7.59 -7.70
C GLU A 90 -27.29 -7.12 -9.09
N MET A 91 -27.09 -5.80 -9.29
CA MET A 91 -26.61 -5.25 -10.55
C MET A 91 -25.16 -5.66 -10.85
N LEU A 92 -24.31 -5.69 -9.83
CA LEU A 92 -22.92 -6.15 -9.95
C LEU A 92 -22.86 -7.66 -10.24
N GLU A 93 -23.61 -8.46 -9.49
CA GLU A 93 -23.72 -9.91 -9.71
C GLU A 93 -24.22 -10.23 -11.11
N GLY A 94 -25.27 -9.56 -11.56
CA GLY A 94 -25.81 -9.73 -12.91
C GLY A 94 -24.82 -9.35 -14.00
N PHE A 95 -24.03 -8.28 -13.80
CA PHE A 95 -22.95 -7.90 -14.72
C PHE A 95 -21.87 -8.98 -14.80
N PHE A 96 -21.36 -9.43 -13.64
CA PHE A 96 -20.31 -10.46 -13.60
C PHE A 96 -20.81 -11.82 -14.10
N GLY A 97 -22.06 -12.20 -13.81
CA GLY A 97 -22.71 -13.39 -14.36
C GLY A 97 -22.78 -13.36 -15.87
N SER A 98 -23.22 -12.23 -16.44
CA SER A 98 -23.25 -12.04 -17.89
C SER A 98 -21.84 -12.13 -18.50
N CYS A 99 -20.82 -11.58 -17.85
CA CYS A 99 -19.43 -11.72 -18.28
C CYS A 99 -18.94 -13.17 -18.21
N GLY A 100 -19.25 -13.90 -17.13
CA GLY A 100 -18.91 -15.30 -16.95
C GLY A 100 -19.48 -16.19 -18.06
N GLU A 101 -20.77 -16.00 -18.40
CA GLU A 101 -21.43 -16.70 -19.52
C GLU A 101 -20.72 -16.47 -20.86
N LYS A 102 -20.26 -15.25 -21.13
CA LYS A 102 -19.57 -14.92 -22.39
C LYS A 102 -18.17 -15.51 -22.48
N ILE A 103 -17.46 -15.59 -21.36
CA ILE A 103 -16.07 -16.07 -21.30
C ILE A 103 -16.03 -17.59 -21.06
N GLY A 104 -17.17 -18.22 -20.76
CA GLY A 104 -17.27 -19.66 -20.50
C GLY A 104 -16.74 -20.05 -19.11
N VAL A 105 -16.71 -19.10 -18.17
CA VAL A 105 -16.29 -19.35 -16.78
C VAL A 105 -17.56 -19.45 -15.94
N SER A 106 -17.74 -20.61 -15.27
CA SER A 106 -18.89 -20.79 -14.40
C SER A 106 -18.79 -19.88 -13.17
N VAL A 107 -19.88 -19.16 -12.92
CA VAL A 107 -20.14 -18.49 -11.65
C VAL A 107 -20.80 -19.51 -10.73
N GLY A 108 -20.19 -19.78 -9.57
CA GLY A 108 -20.82 -20.65 -8.58
C GLY A 108 -22.05 -19.96 -7.98
N GLU A 109 -23.11 -20.70 -7.69
CA GLU A 109 -24.34 -20.15 -7.08
C GLU A 109 -24.08 -19.52 -5.69
N ASP A 110 -22.97 -19.87 -5.04
CA ASP A 110 -22.50 -19.34 -3.74
C ASP A 110 -21.30 -18.35 -3.87
N ASP A 111 -20.97 -17.90 -5.08
CA ASP A 111 -19.92 -16.89 -5.27
C ASP A 111 -20.48 -15.49 -4.97
N GLY A 112 -20.36 -15.05 -3.72
CA GLY A 112 -20.65 -13.66 -3.36
C GLY A 112 -19.82 -12.65 -4.18
N VAL A 113 -20.32 -11.41 -4.29
CA VAL A 113 -19.74 -10.33 -5.12
C VAL A 113 -18.23 -10.16 -4.96
N GLU A 114 -17.71 -10.31 -3.74
CA GLU A 114 -16.28 -10.23 -3.42
C GLU A 114 -15.43 -11.22 -4.25
N LYS A 115 -15.88 -12.48 -4.35
CA LYS A 115 -15.21 -13.50 -5.16
C LYS A 115 -15.33 -13.21 -6.65
N LEU A 116 -16.48 -12.68 -7.07
CA LEU A 116 -16.71 -12.28 -8.46
C LEU A 116 -15.80 -11.13 -8.88
N ILE A 117 -15.53 -10.17 -8.00
CA ILE A 117 -14.55 -9.11 -8.26
C ILE A 117 -13.16 -9.70 -8.49
N GLY A 118 -12.74 -10.67 -7.67
CA GLY A 118 -11.46 -11.35 -7.88
C GLY A 118 -11.36 -12.06 -9.24
N LYS A 119 -12.46 -12.64 -9.73
CA LYS A 119 -12.51 -13.40 -10.99
C LYS A 119 -12.67 -12.50 -12.24
N PHE A 120 -13.54 -11.50 -12.15
CA PHE A 120 -14.04 -10.73 -13.30
C PHE A 120 -13.82 -9.23 -13.17
N GLY A 121 -13.25 -8.74 -12.06
CA GLY A 121 -13.06 -7.31 -11.82
C GLY A 121 -12.20 -6.61 -12.88
N SER A 122 -11.30 -7.32 -13.56
CA SER A 122 -10.51 -6.80 -14.69
C SER A 122 -11.37 -6.42 -15.91
N LEU A 123 -12.60 -6.92 -16.00
CA LEU A 123 -13.56 -6.60 -17.05
C LEU A 123 -14.32 -5.30 -16.76
N LEU A 124 -14.25 -4.79 -15.52
CA LEU A 124 -14.73 -3.45 -15.23
C LEU A 124 -13.76 -2.45 -15.86
N GLY A 125 -14.19 -1.87 -16.97
CA GLY A 125 -13.49 -0.74 -17.57
C GLY A 125 -13.41 0.45 -16.62
N PHE A 126 -12.56 1.42 -16.94
CA PHE A 126 -12.30 2.59 -16.09
C PHE A 126 -13.58 3.29 -15.60
N ASP A 127 -14.51 3.60 -16.52
CA ASP A 127 -15.76 4.28 -16.18
C ASP A 127 -16.67 3.46 -15.26
N ALA A 128 -16.65 2.13 -15.43
CA ALA A 128 -17.40 1.23 -14.58
C ALA A 128 -16.80 1.21 -13.17
N LEU A 129 -15.48 1.10 -13.04
CA LEU A 129 -14.79 1.12 -11.75
C LEU A 129 -15.07 2.40 -10.97
N VAL A 130 -14.96 3.57 -11.62
CA VAL A 130 -15.23 4.87 -10.96
C VAL A 130 -16.64 4.92 -10.39
N LEU A 131 -17.65 4.51 -11.17
CA LEU A 131 -19.05 4.50 -10.73
C LEU A 131 -19.31 3.45 -9.64
N VAL A 132 -18.65 2.30 -9.72
CA VAL A 132 -18.78 1.25 -8.70
C VAL A 132 -18.19 1.75 -7.37
N LEU A 133 -17.03 2.40 -7.38
CA LEU A 133 -16.47 3.00 -6.17
C LEU A 133 -17.36 4.11 -5.59
N GLU A 134 -17.88 4.99 -6.45
CA GLU A 134 -18.83 6.03 -6.04
C GLU A 134 -20.07 5.39 -5.40
N GLY A 135 -20.63 4.36 -6.03
CA GLY A 135 -21.76 3.60 -5.51
C GLY A 135 -21.46 2.94 -4.16
N CYS A 136 -20.28 2.34 -3.99
CA CYS A 136 -19.88 1.74 -2.72
C CYS A 136 -19.83 2.76 -1.59
N VAL A 137 -19.31 3.96 -1.85
CA VAL A 137 -19.24 5.03 -0.85
C VAL A 137 -20.62 5.60 -0.53
N VAL A 138 -21.44 5.86 -1.55
CA VAL A 138 -22.78 6.47 -1.39
C VAL A 138 -23.74 5.51 -0.68
N LEU A 139 -23.67 4.22 -0.99
CA LEU A 139 -24.55 3.18 -0.47
C LEU A 139 -23.95 2.41 0.71
N GLU A 140 -22.74 2.79 1.15
CA GLU A 140 -22.02 2.19 2.27
C GLU A 140 -21.83 0.67 2.12
N VAL A 141 -21.44 0.25 0.91
CA VAL A 141 -21.12 -1.14 0.54
C VAL A 141 -19.61 -1.35 0.69
N TRP A 142 -19.17 -1.37 1.95
CA TRP A 142 -17.75 -1.39 2.30
C TRP A 142 -17.04 -2.68 1.91
N GLU A 143 -17.75 -3.80 1.89
CA GLU A 143 -17.20 -5.13 1.61
C GLU A 143 -16.75 -5.28 0.13
N VAL A 144 -17.55 -4.69 -0.78
CA VAL A 144 -17.22 -4.57 -2.20
C VAL A 144 -16.01 -3.65 -2.40
N LEU A 145 -15.99 -2.52 -1.69
CA LEU A 145 -14.89 -1.56 -1.75
C LEU A 145 -13.58 -2.17 -1.25
N GLU A 146 -13.61 -2.90 -0.13
CA GLU A 146 -12.46 -3.65 0.38
C GLU A 146 -11.93 -4.61 -0.68
N SER A 147 -12.80 -5.39 -1.31
CA SER A 147 -12.42 -6.32 -2.37
C SER A 147 -11.73 -5.60 -3.53
N LEU A 148 -12.29 -4.48 -4.00
CA LEU A 148 -11.70 -3.69 -5.08
C LEU A 148 -10.30 -3.17 -4.73
N ILE A 149 -10.08 -2.76 -3.48
CA ILE A 149 -8.76 -2.32 -2.99
C ILE A 149 -7.79 -3.49 -2.92
N VAL A 150 -8.18 -4.61 -2.30
CA VAL A 150 -7.31 -5.77 -2.08
C VAL A 150 -6.88 -6.42 -3.39
N PHE A 151 -7.80 -6.52 -4.37
CA PHE A 151 -7.50 -7.03 -5.70
C PHE A 151 -6.76 -6.03 -6.60
N GLY A 152 -6.52 -4.80 -6.14
CA GLY A 152 -5.70 -3.81 -6.86
C GLY A 152 -6.42 -3.10 -8.00
N PHE A 153 -7.76 -3.09 -8.01
CA PHE A 153 -8.55 -2.36 -9.00
C PHE A 153 -8.64 -0.85 -8.71
N VAL A 154 -8.31 -0.45 -7.47
CA VAL A 154 -8.21 0.97 -7.09
C VAL A 154 -6.82 1.50 -7.46
N THR A 155 -6.76 2.22 -8.58
CA THR A 155 -5.56 2.95 -9.02
C THR A 155 -5.70 4.44 -8.71
N PRO A 156 -4.61 5.25 -8.74
CA PRO A 156 -4.69 6.68 -8.43
C PRO A 156 -5.66 7.44 -9.33
N LEU A 157 -5.80 7.01 -10.60
CA LEU A 157 -6.75 7.61 -11.55
C LEU A 157 -8.20 7.28 -11.20
N VAL A 158 -8.45 6.07 -10.71
CA VAL A 158 -9.79 5.56 -10.37
C VAL A 158 -10.21 6.04 -8.98
N SER A 159 -9.25 6.28 -8.08
CA SER A 159 -9.51 6.62 -6.68
C SER A 159 -10.21 7.97 -6.49
N GLY A 160 -10.06 8.94 -7.40
CA GLY A 160 -10.79 10.22 -7.33
C GLY A 160 -10.74 10.87 -5.94
N ASN A 161 -11.90 11.08 -5.31
CA ASN A 161 -12.02 11.61 -3.94
C ASN A 161 -12.28 10.51 -2.87
N LEU A 162 -11.89 9.27 -3.15
CA LEU A 162 -12.17 8.12 -2.29
C LEU A 162 -11.62 8.31 -0.88
N VAL A 163 -10.36 8.73 -0.76
CA VAL A 163 -9.68 8.92 0.54
C VAL A 163 -10.41 9.97 1.38
N GLY A 164 -10.76 11.12 0.79
CA GLY A 164 -11.54 12.14 1.46
C GLY A 164 -12.88 11.61 1.98
N ASN A 165 -13.59 10.85 1.15
CA ASN A 165 -14.87 10.23 1.54
C ASN A 165 -14.71 9.20 2.68
N LEU A 166 -13.66 8.37 2.63
CA LEU A 166 -13.37 7.38 3.68
C LEU A 166 -13.03 8.03 5.01
N ILE A 167 -12.27 9.13 4.98
CA ILE A 167 -11.94 9.92 6.17
C ILE A 167 -13.21 10.52 6.77
N VAL A 168 -14.06 11.16 5.94
CA VAL A 168 -15.33 11.76 6.39
C VAL A 168 -16.28 10.73 6.99
N LYS A 169 -16.32 9.51 6.42
CA LYS A 169 -17.14 8.40 6.90
C LYS A 169 -16.51 7.62 8.06
N GLY A 170 -15.30 8.00 8.49
CA GLY A 170 -14.58 7.32 9.58
C GLY A 170 -14.29 5.86 9.29
N ARG A 171 -13.95 5.50 8.05
CA ARG A 171 -13.60 4.13 7.66
C ARG A 171 -12.07 3.94 7.68
N SER A 172 -11.48 4.06 8.86
CA SER A 172 -10.01 4.00 9.04
C SER A 172 -9.39 2.71 8.51
N GLU A 173 -10.10 1.60 8.66
CA GLU A 173 -9.67 0.29 8.19
C GLU A 173 -9.52 0.24 6.67
N LEU A 174 -10.43 0.89 5.93
CA LEU A 174 -10.34 1.04 4.48
C LEU A 174 -9.24 2.02 4.06
N VAL A 175 -9.00 3.09 4.84
CA VAL A 175 -7.85 3.99 4.60
C VAL A 175 -6.53 3.23 4.76
N CYS A 176 -6.41 2.39 5.79
CA CYS A 176 -5.24 1.55 5.98
C CYS A 176 -5.11 0.50 4.86
N LEU A 177 -6.20 -0.12 4.41
CA LEU A 177 -6.18 -1.04 3.26
C LEU A 177 -5.74 -0.31 1.98
N PHE A 178 -6.22 0.91 1.75
CA PHE A 178 -5.78 1.74 0.64
C PHE A 178 -4.26 1.95 0.70
N LEU A 179 -3.71 2.31 1.86
CA LEU A 179 -2.25 2.43 2.04
C LEU A 179 -1.49 1.11 1.83
N LYS A 180 -2.10 -0.04 2.14
CA LYS A 180 -1.46 -1.35 1.99
C LYS A 180 -1.36 -1.79 0.53
N HIS A 181 -2.34 -1.44 -0.30
CA HIS A 181 -2.52 -2.02 -1.63
C HIS A 181 -2.28 -1.02 -2.78
N VAL A 182 -2.49 0.29 -2.56
CA VAL A 182 -2.33 1.32 -3.60
C VAL A 182 -0.92 1.90 -3.53
N LYS A 183 -0.14 1.70 -4.61
CA LYS A 183 1.27 2.11 -4.68
C LYS A 183 1.47 3.60 -4.93
N ASP A 184 0.94 4.12 -6.04
CA ASP A 184 1.21 5.50 -6.46
C ASP A 184 0.22 6.52 -5.85
N VAL A 185 0.14 6.57 -4.52
CA VAL A 185 -0.80 7.46 -3.81
C VAL A 185 -0.54 8.93 -4.18
N GLN A 186 -1.60 9.66 -4.56
CA GLN A 186 -1.46 11.06 -4.91
C GLN A 186 -1.07 11.92 -3.70
N LEU A 187 -0.32 13.00 -3.94
CA LEU A 187 0.12 13.92 -2.87
C LEU A 187 -1.05 14.44 -2.01
N GLY A 188 -2.18 14.79 -2.64
CA GLY A 188 -3.36 15.29 -1.91
C GLY A 188 -3.97 14.26 -0.96
N ASP A 189 -4.08 13.02 -1.42
CA ASP A 189 -4.55 11.90 -0.61
C ASP A 189 -3.57 11.60 0.52
N PHE A 190 -2.27 11.56 0.22
CA PHE A 190 -1.24 11.27 1.22
C PHE A 190 -1.23 12.32 2.35
N VAL A 191 -1.32 13.61 2.02
CA VAL A 191 -1.45 14.69 3.01
C VAL A 191 -2.69 14.50 3.87
N SER A 192 -3.82 14.18 3.23
CA SER A 192 -5.09 13.99 3.94
C SER A 192 -5.03 12.83 4.93
N ILE A 193 -4.43 11.71 4.51
CA ILE A 193 -4.23 10.53 5.36
C ILE A 193 -3.27 10.83 6.52
N LEU A 194 -2.14 11.48 6.23
CA LEU A 194 -1.15 11.82 7.25
C LEU A 194 -1.77 12.71 8.34
N LYS A 195 -2.45 13.79 7.95
CA LYS A 195 -3.14 14.69 8.91
C LYS A 195 -4.22 13.97 9.69
N TYR A 196 -5.00 13.13 9.01
CA TYR A 196 -6.06 12.34 9.62
C TYR A 196 -5.54 11.41 10.74
N PHE A 197 -4.38 10.79 10.56
CA PHE A 197 -3.79 9.93 11.59
C PHE A 197 -3.05 10.72 12.69
N LEU A 198 -2.49 11.88 12.37
CA LEU A 198 -1.82 12.74 13.36
C LEU A 198 -2.81 13.44 14.30
N SER A 199 -3.98 13.83 13.77
CA SER A 199 -4.98 14.61 14.50
C SER A 199 -6.40 14.02 14.29
N PRO A 200 -6.66 12.77 14.74
CA PRO A 200 -7.97 12.15 14.58
C PRO A 200 -9.02 12.87 15.42
N SER A 201 -10.22 13.07 14.86
CA SER A 201 -11.37 13.54 15.64
C SER A 201 -11.85 12.45 16.60
N ARG A 202 -12.53 12.84 17.69
CA ARG A 202 -13.06 11.89 18.68
C ARG A 202 -14.03 10.88 18.08
N GLU A 203 -14.85 11.32 17.12
CA GLU A 203 -15.86 10.50 16.45
C GLU A 203 -15.22 9.39 15.61
N VAL A 204 -14.08 9.70 14.98
CA VAL A 204 -13.39 8.79 14.07
C VAL A 204 -12.32 7.96 14.78
N TYR A 205 -11.93 8.32 15.99
CA TYR A 205 -11.01 7.49 16.79
C TYR A 205 -11.56 6.07 17.00
N GLY A 206 -12.88 5.91 17.11
CA GLY A 206 -13.55 4.62 17.31
C GLY A 206 -13.22 3.56 16.25
N SER A 207 -13.15 3.95 14.97
CA SER A 207 -12.79 3.04 13.87
C SER A 207 -11.32 2.65 13.86
N MET A 208 -10.44 3.44 14.48
CA MET A 208 -9.02 3.06 14.64
C MET A 208 -8.85 2.01 15.75
N VAL A 209 -9.77 1.92 16.70
CA VAL A 209 -9.70 0.94 17.81
C VAL A 209 -9.87 -0.50 17.30
N SER A 210 -10.67 -0.74 16.26
CA SER A 210 -10.76 -2.08 15.65
C SER A 210 -9.42 -2.52 15.07
N LEU A 211 -8.73 -1.63 14.34
CA LEU A 211 -7.38 -1.89 13.83
C LEU A 211 -6.40 -2.23 14.95
N ARG A 212 -6.49 -1.53 16.09
CA ARG A 212 -5.69 -1.86 17.27
C ARG A 212 -5.95 -3.27 17.76
N LYS A 213 -7.21 -3.73 17.76
CA LYS A 213 -7.56 -5.11 18.14
C LYS A 213 -7.02 -6.14 17.15
N ASP A 214 -6.96 -5.82 15.86
CA ASP A 214 -6.35 -6.71 14.86
C ASP A 214 -4.84 -6.88 15.15
N TRP A 215 -4.14 -5.78 15.44
CA TRP A 215 -2.73 -5.83 15.88
C TRP A 215 -2.57 -6.64 17.18
N GLU A 216 -3.45 -6.45 18.15
CA GLU A 216 -3.43 -7.21 19.41
C GLU A 216 -3.65 -8.71 19.16
N GLY A 217 -4.58 -9.08 18.28
CA GLY A 217 -4.82 -10.46 17.87
C GLY A 217 -3.58 -11.11 17.27
N GLU A 218 -2.89 -10.41 16.35
CA GLU A 218 -1.64 -10.92 15.76
C GLU A 218 -0.50 -11.02 16.78
N VAL A 219 -0.41 -10.10 17.75
CA VAL A 219 0.57 -10.18 18.85
C VAL A 219 0.32 -11.42 19.70
N LEU A 220 -0.93 -11.66 20.11
CA LEU A 220 -1.30 -12.83 20.92
C LEU A 220 -1.05 -14.13 20.16
N GLU A 221 -1.43 -14.19 18.89
CA GLU A 221 -1.19 -15.34 18.03
C GLU A 221 0.32 -15.65 17.88
N ALA A 222 1.16 -14.62 17.76
CA ALA A 222 2.61 -14.78 17.73
C ALA A 222 3.18 -15.36 19.04
N ILE A 223 2.69 -14.87 20.19
CA ILE A 223 3.08 -15.34 21.52
C ILE A 223 2.67 -16.81 21.72
N GLU A 224 1.44 -17.16 21.39
CA GLU A 224 0.94 -18.53 21.50
C GLU A 224 1.81 -19.48 20.68
N ARG A 225 2.07 -19.14 19.41
CA ARG A 225 2.93 -19.95 18.52
C ARG A 225 4.37 -20.08 19.02
N ALA A 226 4.88 -19.10 19.77
CA ALA A 226 6.21 -19.15 20.37
C ALA A 226 6.28 -20.14 21.57
N ASP A 227 5.15 -20.39 22.24
CA ASP A 227 5.06 -21.24 23.43
C ASP A 227 4.63 -22.69 23.13
N VAL A 228 3.95 -22.93 22.00
CA VAL A 228 3.48 -24.29 21.61
C VAL A 228 4.63 -25.31 21.59
N LYS A 229 4.44 -26.38 22.36
CA LYS A 229 5.33 -27.56 22.38
C LYS A 229 5.04 -28.44 21.17
N GLY A 230 6.08 -28.91 20.48
CA GLY A 230 5.96 -29.82 19.32
C GLY A 230 6.11 -29.16 17.94
N ILE A 231 6.19 -27.83 17.87
CA ILE A 231 6.58 -27.11 16.65
C ILE A 231 8.10 -27.22 16.45
N GLY A 232 8.54 -27.42 15.20
CA GLY A 232 9.97 -27.50 14.86
C GLY A 232 10.73 -26.25 15.31
N GLY A 233 11.94 -26.42 15.86
CA GLY A 233 12.69 -25.36 16.53
C GLY A 233 12.89 -24.08 15.72
N LYS A 234 13.01 -24.19 14.38
CA LYS A 234 13.12 -23.02 13.48
C LYS A 234 11.84 -22.17 13.45
N VAL A 235 10.67 -22.80 13.37
CA VAL A 235 9.37 -22.10 13.33
C VAL A 235 9.08 -21.48 14.70
N ARG A 236 9.44 -22.17 15.78
CA ARG A 236 9.32 -21.63 17.14
C ARG A 236 10.21 -20.40 17.35
N ASN A 237 11.46 -20.43 16.87
CA ASN A 237 12.34 -19.26 16.95
C ASN A 237 11.79 -18.08 16.13
N LEU A 238 11.30 -18.35 14.91
CA LEU A 238 10.64 -17.34 14.10
C LEU A 238 9.42 -16.72 14.79
N ALA A 239 8.63 -17.54 15.49
CA ALA A 239 7.48 -17.06 16.26
C ALA A 239 7.91 -16.18 17.45
N LYS A 240 9.01 -16.52 18.14
CA LYS A 240 9.58 -15.66 19.20
C LYS A 240 10.05 -14.32 18.65
N GLU A 241 10.73 -14.32 17.51
CA GLU A 241 11.20 -13.10 16.84
C GLU A 241 10.02 -12.22 16.41
N ALA A 242 9.00 -12.82 15.79
CA ALA A 242 7.76 -12.14 15.41
C ALA A 242 7.02 -11.58 16.64
N ALA A 243 6.93 -12.35 17.73
CA ALA A 243 6.28 -11.92 18.97
C ALA A 243 6.98 -10.69 19.57
N VAL A 244 8.31 -10.71 19.66
CA VAL A 244 9.08 -9.55 20.15
C VAL A 244 8.86 -8.33 19.25
N LEU A 245 8.96 -8.50 17.93
CA LEU A 245 8.77 -7.40 16.97
C LEU A 245 7.36 -6.79 17.09
N LEU A 246 6.33 -7.62 17.10
CA LEU A 246 4.94 -7.17 17.18
C LEU A 246 4.62 -6.55 18.55
N MET A 247 5.16 -7.09 19.65
CA MET A 247 5.01 -6.47 20.97
C MET A 247 5.66 -5.08 21.02
N VAL A 248 6.85 -4.93 20.44
CA VAL A 248 7.55 -3.64 20.34
C VAL A 248 6.73 -2.63 19.54
N ALA A 249 6.10 -3.08 18.45
CA ALA A 249 5.22 -2.26 17.62
C ALA A 249 3.88 -1.95 18.31
N TYR A 250 3.32 -2.85 19.10
CA TYR A 250 2.00 -2.65 19.70
C TYR A 250 2.05 -1.81 20.98
N ASP A 251 2.98 -2.12 21.87
CA ASP A 251 3.02 -1.57 23.22
C ASP A 251 3.39 -0.07 23.24
N GLY A 252 2.63 0.74 23.98
CA GLY A 252 2.87 2.19 24.13
C GLY A 252 2.44 3.06 22.94
N PHE A 253 1.91 2.44 21.87
CA PHE A 253 1.31 3.15 20.74
C PHE A 253 -0.22 3.24 20.89
N SER A 254 -0.76 4.38 20.47
CA SER A 254 -2.20 4.64 20.36
C SER A 254 -2.77 4.08 19.06
N ALA A 255 -4.09 3.98 18.95
CA ALA A 255 -4.75 3.41 17.78
C ALA A 255 -4.42 4.15 16.47
N ASN A 256 -4.33 5.48 16.51
CA ASN A 256 -3.96 6.30 15.37
C ASN A 256 -2.47 6.20 15.02
N GLU A 257 -1.59 6.01 16.02
CA GLU A 257 -0.18 5.74 15.77
C GLU A 257 0.04 4.37 15.10
N LEU A 258 -0.75 3.35 15.45
CA LEU A 258 -0.72 2.07 14.73
C LEU A 258 -1.14 2.23 13.25
N CYS A 259 -1.98 3.22 12.93
CA CYS A 259 -2.31 3.55 11.55
C CYS A 259 -1.12 4.20 10.82
N LEU A 260 -0.35 5.05 11.51
CA LEU A 260 0.90 5.64 10.97
C LEU A 260 1.96 4.58 10.64
N HIS A 261 1.92 3.41 11.30
CA HIS A 261 2.82 2.30 10.96
C HIS A 261 2.70 1.92 9.48
N TYR A 262 1.47 1.82 8.98
CA TYR A 262 1.22 1.47 7.59
C TYR A 262 1.77 2.50 6.61
N LEU A 263 1.84 3.77 6.99
CA LEU A 263 2.37 4.86 6.17
C LEU A 263 3.90 4.85 6.16
N ILE A 264 4.52 4.70 7.33
CA ILE A 264 5.98 4.78 7.48
C ILE A 264 6.69 3.47 7.10
N ALA A 265 6.01 2.32 7.22
CA ALA A 265 6.54 1.02 6.79
C ALA A 265 6.48 0.81 5.26
N ARG A 266 5.88 1.74 4.50
CA ARG A 266 5.78 1.63 3.05
C ARG A 266 7.16 1.60 2.39
N LYS A 267 7.33 0.67 1.45
CA LYS A 267 8.57 0.52 0.67
C LYS A 267 8.69 1.49 -0.48
N ASP A 268 7.56 2.01 -0.93
CA ASP A 268 7.41 2.94 -2.05
C ASP A 268 7.20 4.39 -1.58
N LEU A 269 7.56 4.69 -0.32
CA LEU A 269 7.51 6.04 0.20
C LEU A 269 8.58 6.91 -0.48
N ASP A 270 8.14 7.75 -1.41
CA ASP A 270 8.97 8.74 -2.08
C ASP A 270 9.35 9.88 -1.12
N GLU A 271 10.65 10.19 -1.03
CA GLU A 271 11.19 11.19 -0.11
C GLU A 271 10.68 12.59 -0.40
N VAL A 272 10.59 12.96 -1.68
CA VAL A 272 10.16 14.28 -2.12
C VAL A 272 8.67 14.47 -1.83
N MET A 273 7.88 13.43 -2.08
CA MET A 273 6.46 13.38 -1.73
C MET A 273 6.29 13.51 -0.21
N PHE A 274 7.03 12.73 0.58
CA PHE A 274 6.93 12.78 2.05
C PHE A 274 7.31 14.17 2.58
N LEU A 275 8.40 14.77 2.09
CA LEU A 275 8.82 16.12 2.45
C LEU A 275 7.73 17.15 2.11
N SER A 276 7.14 17.06 0.92
CA SER A 276 6.02 17.92 0.51
C SER A 276 4.75 17.73 1.35
N CYS A 277 4.56 16.55 1.95
CA CYS A 277 3.47 16.32 2.90
C CYS A 277 3.76 16.94 4.26
N VAL A 278 4.99 16.73 4.75
CA VAL A 278 5.46 17.24 6.03
C VAL A 278 5.45 18.77 6.05
N SER A 279 5.81 19.44 4.96
CA SER A 279 5.79 20.90 4.85
C SER A 279 4.38 21.52 5.01
N LYS A 280 3.32 20.70 4.85
CA LYS A 280 1.92 21.13 5.00
C LYS A 280 1.35 20.87 6.39
N LEU A 281 2.13 20.29 7.31
CA LEU A 281 1.70 20.05 8.68
C LEU A 281 1.72 21.35 9.49
N ASN A 282 0.72 21.51 10.37
CA ASN A 282 0.74 22.57 11.38
C ASN A 282 1.61 22.15 12.59
N GLY A 283 1.80 23.06 13.56
CA GLY A 283 2.66 22.80 14.73
C GLY A 283 2.21 21.60 15.58
N GLU A 284 0.90 21.42 15.80
CA GLU A 284 0.36 20.30 16.58
C GLU A 284 0.52 18.96 15.86
N GLU A 285 0.23 18.93 14.54
CA GLU A 285 0.43 17.78 13.67
C GLU A 285 1.92 17.39 13.62
N LEU A 286 2.80 18.38 13.44
CA LEU A 286 4.25 18.20 13.41
C LEU A 286 4.78 17.64 14.74
N MET A 287 4.36 18.21 15.87
CA MET A 287 4.72 17.72 17.20
C MET A 287 4.26 16.27 17.41
N SER A 288 3.05 15.93 16.98
CA SER A 288 2.52 14.55 17.05
C SER A 288 3.37 13.59 16.22
N LEU A 289 3.81 14.00 15.02
CA LEU A 289 4.69 13.19 14.18
C LEU A 289 6.07 12.98 14.82
N ILE A 290 6.66 14.05 15.36
CA ILE A 290 7.95 14.00 16.07
C ILE A 290 7.87 13.04 17.27
N ARG A 291 6.81 13.14 18.08
CA ARG A 291 6.60 12.23 19.23
C ARG A 291 6.45 10.78 18.81
N TYR A 292 5.69 10.52 17.74
CA TYR A 292 5.52 9.19 17.18
C TYR A 292 6.85 8.60 16.69
N LEU A 293 7.60 9.33 15.86
CA LEU A 293 8.93 8.89 15.37
C LEU A 293 9.90 8.72 16.55
N GLY A 294 9.83 9.61 17.53
CA GLY A 294 10.61 9.55 18.76
C GLY A 294 10.33 8.30 19.61
N LYS A 295 9.07 7.86 19.69
CA LYS A 295 8.72 6.58 20.33
C LYS A 295 9.42 5.41 19.64
N TRP A 296 9.43 5.40 18.31
CA TRP A 296 10.15 4.37 17.54
C TRP A 296 11.65 4.38 17.80
N LEU A 297 12.30 5.54 17.78
CA LEU A 297 13.73 5.65 18.08
C LEU A 297 14.06 5.08 19.48
N ARG A 298 13.27 5.44 20.49
CA ARG A 298 13.41 4.92 21.87
C ARG A 298 13.17 3.40 21.95
N LYS A 299 12.21 2.87 21.18
CA LYS A 299 11.96 1.42 21.11
C LYS A 299 13.16 0.70 20.52
N TYR A 300 13.76 1.23 19.44
CA TYR A 300 14.93 0.62 18.81
C TYR A 300 16.20 0.71 19.65
N GLU A 301 16.38 1.81 20.38
CA GLU A 301 17.46 1.92 21.36
C GLU A 301 17.30 0.88 22.49
N ARG A 302 16.08 0.69 22.99
CA ARG A 302 15.80 -0.21 24.12
C ARG A 302 15.76 -1.69 23.73
N PHE A 303 15.33 -2.00 22.52
CA PHE A 303 15.11 -3.36 22.02
C PHE A 303 15.86 -3.58 20.70
N PRO A 304 17.20 -3.59 20.70
CA PRO A 304 18.00 -3.78 19.49
C PRO A 304 17.74 -5.12 18.77
N GLN A 305 17.18 -6.11 19.48
CA GLN A 305 16.76 -7.39 18.94
C GLN A 305 15.45 -7.35 18.12
N ALA A 306 14.73 -6.23 18.11
CA ALA A 306 13.46 -6.11 17.38
C ALA A 306 13.73 -5.82 15.90
N TYR A 307 14.14 -6.85 15.15
CA TYR A 307 14.45 -6.72 13.72
C TYR A 307 13.26 -7.06 12.81
N PRO A 308 13.23 -6.55 11.57
CA PRO A 308 12.17 -6.86 10.63
C PRO A 308 12.02 -8.37 10.39
N CYS A 309 10.81 -8.90 10.58
CA CYS A 309 10.51 -10.32 10.45
C CYS A 309 9.59 -10.60 9.24
N PRO A 310 10.06 -10.41 7.99
CA PRO A 310 9.21 -10.58 6.81
C PRO A 310 8.74 -12.03 6.62
N LYS A 311 9.51 -13.01 7.14
CA LYS A 311 9.12 -14.42 7.17
C LYS A 311 7.97 -14.69 8.15
N GLY A 312 7.73 -13.82 9.13
CA GLY A 312 6.58 -13.91 10.01
C GLY A 312 5.27 -13.87 9.23
N SER A 313 5.19 -13.01 8.20
CA SER A 313 3.98 -12.95 7.37
C SER A 313 3.82 -14.18 6.47
N SER A 314 4.88 -14.63 5.78
CA SER A 314 4.75 -15.74 4.81
C SER A 314 4.70 -17.13 5.46
N VAL A 315 5.38 -17.33 6.59
CA VAL A 315 5.47 -18.63 7.28
C VAL A 315 4.46 -18.75 8.40
N LEU A 316 4.22 -17.66 9.14
CA LEU A 316 3.29 -17.66 10.27
C LEU A 316 1.93 -17.04 9.90
N GLY A 317 1.77 -16.38 8.76
CA GLY A 317 0.51 -15.71 8.41
C GLY A 317 0.28 -14.40 9.18
N LEU A 318 1.27 -13.94 9.96
CA LEU A 318 1.22 -12.70 10.74
C LEU A 318 1.47 -11.50 9.82
N LYS A 319 0.40 -10.92 9.26
CA LYS A 319 0.47 -9.84 8.26
C LYS A 319 1.05 -8.56 8.84
N ALA A 320 0.84 -8.26 10.12
CA ALA A 320 1.35 -7.08 10.81
C ALA A 320 2.88 -6.99 10.79
N CYS A 321 3.59 -8.12 10.71
CA CYS A 321 5.06 -8.16 10.62
C CYS A 321 5.62 -7.39 9.40
N ASN A 322 4.86 -7.28 8.31
CA ASN A 322 5.28 -6.52 7.13
C ASN A 322 5.11 -5.00 7.29
N TRP A 323 4.38 -4.58 8.31
CA TRP A 323 3.96 -3.20 8.51
C TRP A 323 4.56 -2.58 9.76
N VAL A 324 5.58 -3.22 10.34
CA VAL A 324 6.40 -2.62 11.39
C VAL A 324 7.45 -1.71 10.73
N PRO A 325 7.42 -0.39 10.98
CA PRO A 325 8.43 0.54 10.46
C PRO A 325 9.83 0.12 10.88
N THR A 326 10.78 0.03 9.95
CA THR A 326 12.16 -0.30 10.28
C THR A 326 12.88 0.91 10.90
N LEU A 327 14.00 0.68 11.59
CA LEU A 327 14.84 1.78 12.09
C LEU A 327 15.28 2.71 10.95
N ALA A 328 15.64 2.15 9.79
CA ALA A 328 15.99 2.92 8.61
C ALA A 328 14.85 3.84 8.15
N ASN A 329 13.61 3.32 8.08
CA ASN A 329 12.45 4.12 7.71
C ASN A 329 12.22 5.26 8.72
N VAL A 330 12.33 4.97 10.01
CA VAL A 330 12.10 5.93 11.10
C VAL A 330 13.15 7.04 11.07
N VAL A 331 14.44 6.69 11.02
CA VAL A 331 15.54 7.67 10.98
C VAL A 331 15.45 8.54 9.73
N LYS A 332 15.16 7.93 8.59
CA LYS A 332 14.96 8.65 7.32
C LYS A 332 13.81 9.64 7.41
N CYS A 333 12.64 9.21 7.87
CA CYS A 333 11.48 10.10 8.02
C CYS A 333 11.76 11.21 9.04
N PHE A 334 12.44 10.89 10.15
CA PHE A 334 12.80 11.87 11.16
C PHE A 334 13.79 12.92 10.62
N GLY A 335 14.81 12.49 9.87
CA GLY A 335 15.75 13.39 9.19
C GLY A 335 15.04 14.36 8.27
N LEU A 336 14.13 13.87 7.40
CA LEU A 336 13.34 14.72 6.51
C LEU A 336 12.47 15.73 7.26
N VAL A 337 11.88 15.33 8.39
CA VAL A 337 11.10 16.24 9.25
C VAL A 337 12.00 17.34 9.83
N VAL A 338 13.19 16.97 10.29
CA VAL A 338 14.16 17.92 10.84
C VAL A 338 14.64 18.89 9.76
N ASP A 339 14.98 18.39 8.57
CA ASP A 339 15.47 19.20 7.46
C ASP A 339 14.42 20.22 6.99
N GLU A 340 13.15 19.80 6.85
CA GLU A 340 12.07 20.69 6.40
C GLU A 340 11.72 21.77 7.42
N HIS A 341 11.66 21.41 8.71
CA HIS A 341 11.14 22.28 9.77
C HIS A 341 12.21 22.79 10.75
N PHE A 342 13.50 22.69 10.41
CA PHE A 342 14.59 23.07 11.33
C PHE A 342 14.39 24.48 11.90
N SER A 343 14.12 25.46 11.02
CA SER A 343 13.98 26.86 11.43
C SER A 343 12.79 27.08 12.34
N SER A 344 11.63 26.47 12.07
CA SER A 344 10.44 26.62 12.90
C SER A 344 10.63 25.97 14.28
N MET A 345 11.17 24.76 14.32
CA MET A 345 11.43 24.04 15.56
C MET A 345 12.45 24.73 16.47
N VAL A 346 13.49 25.33 15.90
CA VAL A 346 14.49 26.08 16.69
C VAL A 346 13.88 27.34 17.30
N LEU A 347 12.97 28.01 16.58
CA LEU A 347 12.33 29.24 17.07
C LEU A 347 11.21 28.98 18.09
N GLN A 348 10.57 27.81 18.05
CA GLN A 348 9.42 27.48 18.89
C GLN A 348 9.83 26.60 20.08
N SER A 349 9.78 27.17 21.29
CA SER A 349 10.23 26.50 22.52
C SER A 349 9.50 25.20 22.86
N GLU A 350 8.28 25.00 22.34
CA GLU A 350 7.49 23.79 22.55
C GLU A 350 8.18 22.52 22.00
N PHE A 351 9.04 22.65 21.00
CA PHE A 351 9.81 21.53 20.42
C PHE A 351 11.08 21.20 21.18
N HIS A 352 11.62 22.14 21.98
CA HIS A 352 12.98 22.05 22.50
C HIS A 352 13.18 20.91 23.50
N GLU A 353 12.18 20.60 24.33
CA GLU A 353 12.27 19.50 25.29
C GLU A 353 12.25 18.14 24.60
N GLU A 354 11.31 17.93 23.67
CA GLU A 354 11.23 16.67 22.93
C GLU A 354 12.50 16.46 22.07
N LEU A 355 12.96 17.50 21.36
CA LEU A 355 14.16 17.40 20.53
C LEU A 355 15.43 17.11 21.36
N ARG A 356 15.60 17.74 22.52
CA ARG A 356 16.72 17.42 23.43
C ARG A 356 16.66 15.99 23.96
N SER A 357 15.46 15.47 24.21
CA SER A 357 15.31 14.06 24.57
C SER A 357 15.70 13.14 23.41
N LEU A 358 15.34 13.49 22.18
CA LEU A 358 15.62 12.68 20.99
C LEU A 358 17.09 12.76 20.56
N GLU A 359 17.76 13.88 20.79
CA GLU A 359 19.20 14.03 20.57
C GLU A 359 20.01 12.97 21.32
N ARG A 360 19.65 12.70 22.59
CA ARG A 360 20.33 11.66 23.40
C ARG A 360 20.16 10.27 22.79
N VAL A 361 18.95 9.93 22.37
CA VAL A 361 18.60 8.64 21.75
C VAL A 361 19.32 8.51 20.40
N ALA A 362 19.32 9.56 19.59
CA ALA A 362 19.99 9.59 18.29
C ALA A 362 21.51 9.42 18.43
N ASN A 363 22.14 10.09 19.41
CA ASN A 363 23.57 9.94 19.69
C ASN A 363 23.94 8.52 20.15
N SER A 364 23.09 7.91 20.97
CA SER A 364 23.23 6.52 21.42
C SER A 364 23.18 5.54 20.24
N LEU A 365 22.13 5.63 19.41
CA LEU A 365 21.97 4.82 18.21
C LEU A 365 23.09 5.04 17.18
N SER A 366 23.54 6.29 16.99
CA SER A 366 24.63 6.63 16.07
C SER A 366 25.98 6.05 16.53
N SER A 367 26.24 6.09 17.84
CA SER A 367 27.44 5.48 18.43
C SER A 367 27.45 3.97 18.19
N GLU A 368 26.32 3.30 18.42
CA GLU A 368 26.18 1.86 18.15
C GLU A 368 26.36 1.55 16.66
N ALA A 369 25.70 2.29 15.76
CA ALA A 369 25.84 2.11 14.31
C ALA A 369 27.30 2.28 13.85
N THR A 370 28.06 3.20 14.46
CA THR A 370 29.49 3.38 14.17
C THR A 370 30.32 2.16 14.58
N VAL A 371 30.02 1.57 15.73
CA VAL A 371 30.66 0.32 16.17
C VAL A 371 30.29 -0.83 15.23
N CYS A 372 29.01 -0.99 14.91
CA CYS A 372 28.52 -2.06 14.04
C CYS A 372 29.11 -1.98 12.63
N SER A 373 29.19 -0.78 12.05
CA SER A 373 29.80 -0.56 10.74
C SER A 373 31.30 -0.90 10.75
N THR A 374 32.03 -0.53 11.82
CA THR A 374 33.43 -0.91 11.99
C THR A 374 33.61 -2.43 12.04
N VAL A 375 32.77 -3.13 12.82
CA VAL A 375 32.78 -4.59 12.89
C VAL A 375 32.43 -5.21 11.55
N THR A 376 31.48 -4.64 10.81
CA THR A 376 31.08 -5.10 9.47
C THR A 376 32.24 -5.02 8.49
N ASN A 377 32.91 -3.86 8.44
CA ASN A 377 34.07 -3.65 7.58
C ASN A 377 35.21 -4.62 7.93
N LEU A 378 35.43 -4.88 9.23
CA LEU A 378 36.39 -5.89 9.71
C LEU A 378 36.03 -7.30 9.24
N VAL A 379 34.77 -7.69 9.40
CA VAL A 379 34.26 -8.99 8.95
C VAL A 379 34.42 -9.16 7.44
N GLU A 380 34.07 -8.14 6.65
CA GLU A 380 34.24 -8.15 5.20
C GLU A 380 35.71 -8.23 4.79
N THR A 381 36.61 -7.57 5.51
CA THR A 381 38.06 -7.59 5.28
C THR A 381 38.67 -8.95 5.62
N LEU A 382 38.19 -9.63 6.66
CA LEU A 382 38.69 -10.94 7.12
C LEU A 382 38.08 -12.13 6.34
N LYS A 383 36.94 -11.91 5.68
CA LYS A 383 36.23 -12.91 4.87
C LYS A 383 37.07 -13.62 3.80
N PRO A 384 38.01 -12.96 3.07
CA PRO A 384 38.86 -13.61 2.08
C PRO A 384 39.96 -14.48 2.69
N GLU A 385 40.40 -14.17 3.92
CA GLU A 385 41.51 -14.85 4.60
C GLU A 385 41.08 -16.14 5.30
N LEU A 386 39.78 -16.29 5.60
CA LEU A 386 39.21 -17.42 6.33
C LEU A 386 38.37 -18.31 5.42
N LYS A 387 39.03 -19.09 4.55
CA LYS A 387 38.44 -20.29 3.92
C LYS A 387 38.32 -21.42 4.95
N GLY A 388 37.45 -21.28 5.93
CA GLY A 388 37.24 -22.28 6.99
C GLY A 388 35.88 -22.13 7.69
N THR A 389 35.24 -23.25 7.95
CA THR A 389 33.80 -23.49 8.28
C THR A 389 33.23 -22.87 9.57
N HIS A 390 33.84 -21.84 10.17
CA HIS A 390 33.42 -21.31 11.48
C HIS A 390 32.69 -19.94 11.47
N PHE A 391 32.31 -19.42 10.30
CA PHE A 391 31.82 -18.03 10.18
C PHE A 391 30.29 -17.82 10.24
N HIS A 392 29.49 -18.85 10.49
CA HIS A 392 28.01 -18.72 10.44
C HIS A 392 27.42 -17.92 11.63
N TRP A 393 28.09 -17.91 12.79
CA TRP A 393 27.57 -17.26 14.00
C TRP A 393 27.85 -15.75 14.05
N LEU A 394 29.06 -15.32 13.65
CA LEU A 394 29.44 -13.89 13.61
C LEU A 394 28.71 -13.10 12.53
N MET A 395 28.44 -13.71 11.37
CA MET A 395 27.74 -13.04 10.27
C MET A 395 26.25 -12.82 10.54
N SER A 396 25.63 -13.64 11.39
CA SER A 396 24.23 -13.42 11.75
C SER A 396 24.10 -12.12 12.53
N SER A 397 24.91 -11.90 13.58
CA SER A 397 24.78 -10.72 14.43
C SER A 397 25.21 -9.40 13.76
N VAL A 398 26.18 -9.42 12.84
CA VAL A 398 26.77 -8.19 12.25
C VAL A 398 26.03 -7.73 10.99
N ILE A 399 25.49 -8.64 10.19
CA ILE A 399 24.68 -8.29 9.00
C ILE A 399 23.25 -7.93 9.41
N GLN A 400 22.76 -8.40 10.58
CA GLN A 400 21.40 -8.15 11.06
C GLN A 400 21.12 -6.71 11.53
N MET A 401 22.13 -5.83 11.66
CA MET A 401 21.93 -4.41 12.00
C MET A 401 21.96 -3.45 10.79
N ASN A 402 22.26 -3.95 9.58
CA ASN A 402 22.48 -3.13 8.38
C ASN A 402 21.38 -3.21 7.30
N LEU A 403 20.15 -3.64 7.63
CA LEU A 403 19.01 -3.64 6.69
C LEU A 403 17.68 -3.22 7.34
#